data_AF-A0A7Y0G9Q4-F1
#
_entry.id   AF-A0A7Y0G9Q4-F1
#
_cell.length_a   1.000
_cell.length_b   1.000
_cell.length_c   1.000
_cell.angle_alpha   90.00
_cell.angle_beta   90.00
_cell.angle_gamma   90.00
#
_symmetry.space_group_name_H-M   'P 1'
#
loop_
_entity.id
_entity.type
_entity.pdbx_description
1 polymer ?
#
loop_
_entity_poly.entity_id
_entity_poly.type
_entity_poly.pdbx_seq_one_letter_code
_entity_poly.pdbx_strand_id
1 'polypeptide(L)'
;MPQTLPDLDLSYGQMLWAIGEGQEPDSVRRDQSRYLRRLGIPSSAQTPSGSGYHLRYNFYDLVETAVALRALSLRSRPKDIAAVLVNEREEFRKNVKKAWFNLPDNVLSQPWVKSRGKQRPLLGDSYFVRVHDRRSEKWGKLDVAWLDDKALKVELFDPVERFPDGESRALIPLSRLMIVCTAWALEVSNS
;
A
#
# COMPACT_ATOMS: atom_id res chain seq x y z
N MET A 1 -19.11 -13.71 -9.35
CA MET A 1 -18.21 -14.77 -8.82
C MET A 1 -17.58 -14.23 -7.56
N PRO A 2 -17.31 -15.04 -6.51
CA PRO A 2 -16.61 -14.51 -5.34
C PRO A 2 -15.28 -13.90 -5.81
N GLN A 3 -15.06 -12.63 -5.48
CA GLN A 3 -13.80 -11.97 -5.76
C GLN A 3 -12.69 -12.83 -5.15
N THR A 4 -11.67 -13.20 -5.92
CA THR A 4 -10.46 -13.86 -5.41
C THR A 4 -9.37 -12.81 -5.22
N LEU A 5 -8.32 -13.16 -4.50
CA LEU A 5 -7.12 -12.33 -4.50
C LEU A 5 -6.48 -12.40 -5.90
N PRO A 6 -5.91 -11.28 -6.39
CA PRO A 6 -5.17 -11.27 -7.65
C PRO A 6 -3.99 -12.25 -7.57
N ASP A 7 -3.90 -13.13 -8.55
CA ASP A 7 -2.74 -14.00 -8.73
C ASP A 7 -1.66 -13.19 -9.47
N LEU A 8 -0.63 -12.78 -8.72
CA LEU A 8 0.44 -11.91 -9.22
C LEU A 8 1.79 -12.57 -8.99
N ASP A 9 2.63 -12.57 -10.03
CA ASP A 9 4.00 -13.08 -10.01
C ASP A 9 4.98 -12.06 -10.60
N LEU A 10 5.15 -10.93 -9.91
CA LEU A 10 5.86 -9.77 -10.44
C LEU A 10 7.37 -9.89 -10.21
N SER A 11 8.16 -9.46 -11.19
CA SER A 11 9.56 -9.08 -10.95
C SER A 11 9.65 -7.77 -10.14
N TYR A 12 10.83 -7.49 -9.58
CA TYR A 12 11.07 -6.23 -8.86
C TYR A 12 10.75 -4.98 -9.71
N GLY A 13 11.13 -5.01 -11.00
CA GLY A 13 10.87 -3.91 -11.93
C GLY A 13 9.37 -3.73 -12.19
N GLN A 14 8.65 -4.82 -12.43
CA GLN A 14 7.19 -4.82 -12.63
C GLN A 14 6.44 -4.31 -11.39
N MET A 15 6.85 -4.75 -10.20
CA MET A 15 6.27 -4.26 -8.94
C MET A 15 6.46 -2.74 -8.79
N LEU A 16 7.67 -2.23 -9.01
CA LEU A 16 7.93 -0.79 -8.91
C LEU A 16 7.23 0.03 -9.99
N TRP A 17 7.09 -0.51 -11.20
CA TRP A 17 6.33 0.10 -12.28
C TRP A 17 4.84 0.19 -11.94
N ALA A 18 4.27 -0.88 -11.37
CA ALA A 18 2.88 -0.91 -10.91
C ALA A 18 2.61 0.09 -9.77
N ILE A 19 3.52 0.17 -8.79
CA ILE A 19 3.46 1.18 -7.72
C ILE A 19 3.61 2.60 -8.29
N GLY A 20 4.41 2.75 -9.36
CA GLY A 20 4.59 4.00 -10.09
C GLY A 20 3.46 4.36 -11.04
N GLU A 21 2.31 3.69 -10.99
CA GLU A 21 1.16 3.94 -11.86
C GLU A 21 1.51 3.91 -13.35
N GLY A 22 2.35 2.94 -13.73
CA GLY A 22 2.78 2.74 -15.10
C GLY A 22 3.95 3.63 -15.54
N GLN A 23 4.56 4.36 -14.60
CA GLN A 23 5.76 5.15 -14.85
C GLN A 23 7.02 4.37 -14.49
N GLU A 24 8.09 4.59 -15.26
CA GLU A 24 9.39 4.05 -14.89
C GLU A 24 9.80 4.59 -13.51
N PRO A 25 10.20 3.71 -12.57
CA PRO A 25 10.59 4.17 -11.24
C PRO A 25 11.88 4.98 -11.33
N ASP A 26 11.89 6.17 -10.73
CA ASP A 26 13.10 6.99 -10.61
C ASP A 26 14.14 6.36 -9.66
N SER A 27 15.34 6.93 -9.63
CA SER A 27 16.44 6.45 -8.77
C SER A 27 16.07 6.48 -7.29
N VAL A 28 15.39 7.53 -6.84
CA VAL A 28 14.98 7.72 -5.44
C VAL A 28 14.06 6.59 -4.99
N ARG A 29 13.02 6.27 -5.77
CA ARG A 29 12.08 5.18 -5.46
C ARG A 29 12.76 3.83 -5.47
N ARG A 30 13.68 3.58 -6.42
CA ARG A 30 14.48 2.34 -6.47
C ARG A 30 15.32 2.19 -5.20
N ASP A 31 15.96 3.25 -4.75
CA ASP A 31 16.84 3.22 -3.57
C ASP A 31 16.05 3.11 -2.26
N GLN A 32 14.93 3.83 -2.15
CA GLN A 32 13.99 3.68 -1.04
C GLN A 32 13.47 2.24 -0.93
N SER A 33 13.03 1.65 -2.05
CA SER A 33 12.53 0.28 -2.06
C SER A 33 13.62 -0.75 -1.72
N ARG A 34 14.85 -0.57 -2.25
CA ARG A 34 16.01 -1.41 -1.85
C ARG A 34 16.30 -1.31 -0.36
N TYR A 35 16.21 -0.11 0.21
CA TYR A 35 16.42 0.10 1.63
C TYR A 35 15.33 -0.57 2.48
N LEU A 36 14.06 -0.40 2.10
CA LEU A 36 12.92 -1.08 2.75
C LEU A 36 13.07 -2.60 2.70
N ARG A 37 13.55 -3.16 1.58
CA ARG A 37 13.82 -4.60 1.46
C ARG A 37 14.89 -5.09 2.44
N ARG A 38 15.93 -4.29 2.69
CA ARG A 38 16.94 -4.61 3.73
C ARG A 38 16.35 -4.60 5.14
N LEU A 39 15.27 -3.85 5.34
CA LEU A 39 14.48 -3.84 6.58
C LEU A 39 13.39 -4.92 6.60
N GLY A 40 13.33 -5.79 5.58
CA GLY A 40 12.39 -6.90 5.49
C GLY A 40 11.04 -6.54 4.88
N ILE A 41 10.89 -5.42 4.15
CA ILE A 41 9.66 -5.02 3.44
C ILE A 41 9.85 -5.05 1.91
N PRO A 42 9.07 -5.84 1.16
CA PRO A 42 8.17 -6.89 1.66
C PRO A 42 8.99 -8.08 2.19
N SER A 43 8.34 -9.02 2.88
CA SER A 43 9.03 -10.20 3.41
C SER A 43 9.74 -10.97 2.29
N SER A 44 11.05 -11.19 2.41
CA SER A 44 11.85 -11.91 1.42
C SER A 44 11.67 -13.43 1.49
N ALA A 45 10.47 -13.91 1.87
CA ALA A 45 10.22 -15.31 2.22
C ALA A 45 10.37 -16.29 1.05
N GLN A 46 10.53 -15.83 -0.18
CA GLN A 46 11.01 -16.68 -1.26
C GLN A 46 12.53 -16.80 -1.17
N THR A 47 12.99 -17.79 -0.41
CA THR A 47 14.40 -18.17 -0.36
C THR A 47 14.86 -18.53 -1.79
N PRO A 48 15.85 -17.82 -2.35
CA PRO A 48 16.37 -18.13 -3.67
C PRO A 48 17.06 -19.50 -3.62
N SER A 49 16.56 -20.48 -4.36
CA SER A 49 17.10 -21.85 -4.38
C SER A 49 17.82 -22.15 -5.69
N GLY A 50 18.91 -21.42 -5.99
CA GLY A 50 19.80 -21.71 -7.12
C GLY A 50 20.51 -20.51 -7.74
N SER A 51 21.38 -20.79 -8.71
CA SER A 51 22.11 -19.79 -9.49
C SER A 51 21.16 -19.09 -10.48
N GLY A 52 20.88 -17.80 -10.27
CA GLY A 52 20.03 -16.98 -11.16
C GLY A 52 18.62 -16.62 -10.64
N TYR A 53 18.32 -16.79 -9.35
CA TYR A 53 16.98 -16.51 -8.82
C TYR A 53 16.62 -15.02 -8.82
N HIS A 54 15.60 -14.68 -9.61
CA HIS A 54 14.88 -13.43 -9.50
C HIS A 54 13.79 -13.57 -8.44
N LEU A 55 13.79 -12.70 -7.43
CA LEU A 55 12.67 -12.65 -6.48
C LEU A 55 11.38 -12.32 -7.21
N ARG A 56 10.32 -13.04 -6.84
CA ARG A 56 8.96 -12.76 -7.28
C ARG A 56 8.14 -12.13 -6.16
N TYR A 57 7.23 -11.26 -6.55
CA TYR A 57 6.40 -10.46 -5.65
C TYR A 57 4.93 -10.70 -5.96
N ASN A 58 4.18 -11.13 -4.94
CA ASN A 58 2.74 -11.36 -5.05
C ASN A 58 1.92 -10.11 -4.68
N PHE A 59 0.59 -10.26 -4.64
CA PHE A 59 -0.33 -9.21 -4.24
C PHE A 59 -0.02 -8.58 -2.87
N TYR A 60 0.27 -9.38 -1.85
CA TYR A 60 0.60 -8.82 -0.53
C TYR A 60 1.91 -8.06 -0.56
N ASP A 61 2.91 -8.56 -1.27
CA ASP A 61 4.21 -7.91 -1.36
C ASP A 61 4.11 -6.57 -2.11
N LEU A 62 3.28 -6.50 -3.16
CA LEU A 62 2.93 -5.27 -3.87
C LEU A 62 2.30 -4.25 -2.92
N VAL A 63 1.27 -4.65 -2.17
CA VAL A 63 0.54 -3.75 -1.25
C VAL A 63 1.41 -3.29 -0.09
N GLU A 64 2.18 -4.21 0.53
CA GLU A 64 3.09 -3.92 1.64
C GLU A 64 4.17 -2.90 1.21
N THR A 65 4.75 -3.09 0.01
CA THR A 65 5.74 -2.17 -0.56
C THR A 65 5.11 -0.82 -0.89
N ALA A 66 3.92 -0.81 -1.48
CA ALA A 66 3.21 0.42 -1.83
C ALA A 66 2.89 1.27 -0.58
N VAL A 67 2.41 0.63 0.49
CA VAL A 67 2.13 1.28 1.77
C VAL A 67 3.41 1.85 2.37
N ALA A 68 4.50 1.08 2.39
CA ALA A 68 5.78 1.55 2.92
C ALA A 68 6.34 2.75 2.16
N LEU A 69 6.32 2.71 0.82
CA LEU A 69 6.76 3.84 -0.01
C LEU A 69 5.88 5.08 0.19
N ARG A 70 4.55 4.90 0.32
CA ARG A 70 3.64 6.01 0.63
C ARG A 70 3.94 6.60 2.01
N ALA A 71 4.17 5.77 3.03
CA ALA A 71 4.54 6.22 4.37
C ALA A 71 5.86 7.04 4.36
N LEU A 72 6.86 6.63 3.56
CA LEU A 72 8.09 7.43 3.37
C LEU A 72 7.78 8.80 2.75
N SER A 73 6.88 8.86 1.75
CA SER A 73 6.47 10.14 1.16
C SER A 73 5.73 11.05 2.16
N LEU A 74 5.10 10.46 3.17
CA LEU A 74 4.47 11.14 4.31
C LEU A 74 5.47 11.42 5.45
N ARG A 75 6.77 11.29 5.19
CA ARG A 75 7.89 11.57 6.12
C ARG A 75 7.98 10.63 7.33
N SER A 76 7.33 9.46 7.28
CA SER A 76 7.56 8.41 8.27
C SER A 76 9.00 7.88 8.14
N ARG A 77 9.62 7.50 9.27
CA ARG A 77 11.00 6.98 9.24
C ARG A 77 10.99 5.52 8.76
N PRO A 78 11.92 5.10 7.89
CA PRO A 78 11.97 3.73 7.39
C PRO A 78 12.00 2.65 8.48
N LYS A 79 12.76 2.88 9.56
CA LYS A 79 12.87 1.92 10.68
C LYS A 79 11.54 1.78 11.44
N ASP A 80 10.79 2.87 11.57
CA ASP A 80 9.49 2.85 12.25
C ASP A 80 8.46 2.12 11.36
N ILE A 81 8.47 2.38 10.05
CA ILE A 81 7.65 1.65 9.08
C ILE A 81 7.97 0.16 9.12
N ALA A 82 9.25 -0.21 9.16
CA ALA A 82 9.69 -1.59 9.25
C ALA A 82 9.29 -2.26 10.55
N ALA A 83 9.54 -1.62 11.70
CA ALA A 83 9.13 -2.14 13.00
C ALA A 83 7.62 -2.43 13.03
N VAL A 84 6.83 -1.57 12.40
CA VAL A 84 5.39 -1.72 12.31
C VAL A 84 4.98 -2.85 11.34
N LEU A 85 5.36 -2.76 10.06
CA LEU A 85 4.91 -3.70 9.02
C LEU A 85 5.50 -5.10 9.17
N VAL A 86 6.72 -5.23 9.70
CA VAL A 86 7.37 -6.52 9.90
C VAL A 86 6.76 -7.25 11.10
N ASN A 87 6.54 -6.54 12.23
CA ASN A 87 6.00 -7.15 13.44
C ASN A 87 4.50 -7.48 13.30
N GLU A 88 3.73 -6.61 12.65
CA GLU A 88 2.28 -6.77 12.49
C GLU A 88 1.91 -7.39 11.13
N ARG A 89 2.85 -8.03 10.44
CA ARG A 89 2.68 -8.46 9.04
C ARG A 89 1.46 -9.34 8.81
N GLU A 90 1.26 -10.35 9.66
CA GLU A 90 0.17 -11.30 9.50
C GLU A 90 -1.19 -10.62 9.65
N GLU A 91 -1.33 -9.78 10.68
CA GLU A 91 -2.55 -9.01 10.92
C GLU A 91 -2.76 -7.95 9.82
N PHE A 92 -1.69 -7.30 9.35
CA PHE A 92 -1.76 -6.40 8.20
C PHE A 92 -2.26 -7.13 6.94
N ARG A 93 -1.70 -8.29 6.59
CA ARG A 93 -2.11 -9.08 5.42
C ARG A 93 -3.56 -9.56 5.54
N LYS A 94 -4.00 -9.96 6.74
CA LYS A 94 -5.40 -10.30 7.01
C LYS A 94 -6.34 -9.12 6.78
N ASN A 95 -5.96 -7.93 7.24
CA ASN A 95 -6.74 -6.71 7.02
C ASN A 95 -6.73 -6.27 5.55
N VAL A 96 -5.61 -6.41 4.85
CA VAL A 96 -5.51 -6.22 3.39
C VAL A 96 -6.46 -7.16 2.65
N LYS A 97 -6.47 -8.44 3.00
CA LYS A 97 -7.39 -9.44 2.42
C LYS A 97 -8.85 -9.07 2.65
N LYS A 98 -9.21 -8.70 3.89
CA LYS A 98 -10.56 -8.25 4.24
C LYS A 98 -10.95 -6.99 3.45
N ALA A 99 -10.07 -6.01 3.38
CA ALA A 99 -10.30 -4.77 2.65
C ALA A 99 -10.50 -5.03 1.16
N TRP A 100 -9.73 -5.95 0.56
CA TRP A 100 -9.87 -6.34 -0.83
C TRP A 100 -11.24 -6.94 -1.14
N PHE A 101 -11.71 -7.90 -0.34
CA PHE A 101 -13.00 -8.55 -0.56
C PHE A 101 -14.22 -7.65 -0.30
N ASN A 102 -14.03 -6.50 0.33
CA ASN A 102 -15.07 -5.50 0.50
C ASN A 102 -15.14 -4.51 -0.67
N LEU A 103 -14.25 -4.63 -1.67
CA LEU A 103 -14.28 -3.78 -2.84
C LEU A 103 -15.38 -4.23 -3.83
N PRO A 104 -16.00 -3.31 -4.58
CA PRO A 104 -16.91 -3.68 -5.67
C PRO A 104 -16.20 -4.51 -6.75
N ASP A 105 -16.87 -5.53 -7.29
CA ASP A 105 -16.32 -6.43 -8.33
C ASP A 105 -15.79 -5.68 -9.56
N ASN A 106 -16.44 -4.58 -9.95
CA ASN A 106 -16.10 -3.78 -11.13
C ASN A 106 -15.13 -2.62 -10.82
N VAL A 107 -14.53 -2.58 -9.63
CA VAL A 107 -13.73 -1.42 -9.20
C VAL A 107 -12.48 -1.23 -10.05
N LEU A 108 -11.85 -2.31 -10.52
CA LEU A 108 -10.64 -2.26 -11.36
C LEU A 108 -10.91 -1.72 -12.76
N SER A 109 -12.14 -1.82 -13.24
CA SER A 109 -12.57 -1.33 -14.56
C SER A 109 -12.99 0.15 -14.55
N GLN A 110 -12.96 0.81 -13.39
CA GLN A 110 -13.42 2.19 -13.29
C GLN A 110 -12.46 3.15 -14.00
N PRO A 111 -12.97 4.18 -14.71
CA PRO A 111 -12.14 5.11 -15.49
C PRO A 111 -11.03 5.81 -14.69
N TRP A 112 -11.28 6.04 -13.41
CA TRP A 112 -10.34 6.76 -12.54
C TRP A 112 -9.09 5.93 -12.18
N VAL A 113 -9.15 4.59 -12.25
CA VAL A 113 -8.08 3.69 -11.79
C VAL A 113 -6.79 3.89 -12.58
N LYS A 114 -6.91 4.04 -13.90
CA LYS A 114 -5.77 4.30 -14.80
C LYS A 114 -5.60 5.79 -15.14
N SER A 115 -6.25 6.68 -14.38
CA SER A 115 -6.19 8.13 -14.64
C SER A 115 -4.86 8.78 -14.25
N ARG A 116 -3.92 8.03 -13.65
CA ARG A 116 -2.63 8.53 -13.13
C ARG A 116 -2.80 9.71 -12.17
N GLY A 117 -3.73 9.55 -11.23
CA GLY A 117 -4.07 10.57 -10.24
C GLY A 117 -4.88 11.77 -10.76
N LYS A 118 -5.23 11.83 -12.06
CA LYS A 118 -6.07 12.90 -12.65
C LYS A 118 -7.50 12.88 -12.12
N GLN A 119 -8.02 11.70 -11.78
CA GLN A 119 -9.33 11.52 -11.17
C GLN A 119 -9.17 10.92 -9.77
N ARG A 120 -9.73 11.59 -8.77
CA ARG A 120 -9.66 11.17 -7.37
C ARG A 120 -11.05 11.09 -6.74
N PRO A 121 -11.90 10.12 -7.13
CA PRO A 121 -13.18 9.96 -6.46
C PRO A 121 -12.96 9.64 -4.99
N LEU A 122 -13.83 10.19 -4.15
CA LEU A 122 -14.01 9.72 -2.79
C LEU A 122 -14.65 8.35 -2.85
N LEU A 123 -14.00 7.37 -2.21
CA LEU A 123 -14.52 6.03 -2.08
C LEU A 123 -15.19 5.96 -0.70
N GLY A 124 -16.53 5.98 -0.66
CA GLY A 124 -17.31 6.09 0.59
C GLY A 124 -16.93 5.03 1.63
N ASP A 125 -16.71 3.79 1.21
CA ASP A 125 -16.28 2.70 2.09
C ASP A 125 -14.78 2.38 1.93
N SER A 126 -13.92 3.30 2.41
CA SER A 126 -12.47 3.13 2.29
C SER A 126 -11.81 2.63 3.56
N TYR A 127 -10.94 1.65 3.40
CA TYR A 127 -9.95 1.31 4.40
C TYR A 127 -8.76 2.26 4.30
N PHE A 128 -8.25 2.64 5.45
CA PHE A 128 -7.09 3.50 5.59
C PHE A 128 -6.04 2.85 6.48
N VAL A 129 -4.77 3.06 6.17
CA VAL A 129 -3.67 2.69 7.04
C VAL A 129 -3.25 3.92 7.85
N ARG A 130 -3.25 3.75 9.18
CA ARG A 130 -2.67 4.66 10.15
C ARG A 130 -1.30 4.14 10.56
N VAL A 131 -0.28 4.97 10.36
CA VAL A 131 1.08 4.68 10.84
C VAL A 131 1.30 5.50 12.10
N HIS A 132 1.37 4.82 13.25
CA HIS A 132 1.56 5.49 14.53
C HIS A 132 3.03 5.82 14.77
N ASP A 133 3.35 7.11 14.81
CA ASP A 133 4.69 7.62 15.12
C ASP A 133 4.91 7.78 16.64
N ARG A 134 6.08 8.30 17.03
CA ARG A 134 6.48 8.49 18.44
C ARG A 134 5.58 9.46 19.24
N ARG A 135 4.67 10.16 18.58
CA ARG A 135 3.73 11.11 19.18
C ARG A 135 2.33 10.50 19.37
N SER A 136 2.10 9.29 18.86
CA SER A 136 0.90 8.51 19.14
C SER A 136 1.04 7.71 20.44
N GLU A 137 -0.07 7.58 21.18
CA GLU A 137 -0.18 6.65 22.32
C GLU A 137 0.08 5.19 21.93
N LYS A 138 -0.08 4.86 20.64
CA LYS A 138 0.14 3.54 20.06
C LYS A 138 1.41 3.48 19.20
N TRP A 139 2.47 4.17 19.62
CA TRP A 139 3.74 4.17 18.87
C TRP A 139 4.17 2.73 18.50
N GLY A 140 4.57 2.54 17.23
CA GLY A 140 5.00 1.24 16.74
C GLY A 140 3.87 0.31 16.33
N LYS A 141 2.63 0.79 16.23
CA LYS A 141 1.49 0.03 15.70
C LYS A 141 1.05 0.49 14.31
N LEU A 142 0.43 -0.43 13.57
CA LEU A 142 -0.36 -0.15 12.38
C LEU A 142 -1.83 -0.38 12.72
N ASP A 143 -2.69 0.60 12.45
CA ASP A 143 -4.13 0.37 12.49
C ASP A 143 -4.68 0.46 11.05
N VAL A 144 -5.35 -0.59 10.59
CA VAL A 144 -6.20 -0.51 9.39
C VAL A 144 -7.58 -0.08 9.85
N ALA A 145 -7.90 1.19 9.67
CA ALA A 145 -9.16 1.76 10.10
C ALA A 145 -10.14 1.86 8.94
N TRP A 146 -11.39 1.51 9.21
CA TRP A 146 -12.52 1.99 8.42
C TRP A 146 -12.85 3.38 8.94
N LEU A 147 -12.89 4.39 8.07
CA LEU A 147 -13.39 5.70 8.48
C LEU A 147 -14.90 5.71 8.32
N ASP A 148 -15.60 5.86 9.44
CA ASP A 148 -17.01 6.22 9.43
C ASP A 148 -17.14 7.68 8.95
N ASP A 149 -18.07 7.94 8.02
CA ASP A 149 -18.25 9.20 7.28
C ASP A 149 -18.32 10.45 8.19
N LYS A 150 -18.69 10.26 9.47
CA LYS A 150 -18.84 11.34 10.45
C LYS A 150 -17.54 11.91 11.01
N ALA A 151 -16.41 11.20 10.88
CA ALA A 151 -15.12 11.63 11.44
C ALA A 151 -14.25 12.44 10.45
N LEU A 152 -14.65 12.53 9.19
CA LEU A 152 -13.87 13.19 8.14
C LEU A 152 -14.28 14.65 8.00
N LYS A 153 -13.49 15.56 8.58
CA LYS A 153 -13.40 16.91 8.01
C LYS A 153 -12.63 16.77 6.70
N VAL A 154 -13.36 16.55 5.61
CA VAL A 154 -12.83 16.45 4.23
C VAL A 154 -12.36 17.83 3.76
N GLU A 155 -11.36 18.39 4.43
CA GLU A 155 -10.64 19.54 3.92
C GLU A 155 -9.50 19.00 3.05
N LEU A 156 -9.81 18.85 1.75
CA LEU A 156 -8.93 18.47 0.63
C LEU A 156 -8.36 17.04 0.62
N PHE A 157 -8.84 16.25 -0.36
CA PHE A 157 -8.23 15.14 -1.15
C PHE A 157 -7.31 14.07 -0.52
N ASP A 158 -6.63 14.32 0.59
CA ASP A 158 -5.82 13.38 1.35
C ASP A 158 -6.42 13.32 2.77
N PRO A 159 -7.14 12.24 3.14
CA PRO A 159 -7.84 12.19 4.41
C PRO A 159 -6.82 12.32 5.55
N VAL A 160 -7.09 13.27 6.43
CA VAL A 160 -6.26 13.57 7.59
C VAL A 160 -7.04 13.19 8.83
N GLU A 161 -6.40 12.47 9.75
CA GLU A 161 -6.94 12.26 11.09
C GLU A 161 -6.28 13.23 12.06
N ARG A 162 -7.10 13.83 12.94
CA ARG A 162 -6.62 14.65 14.04
C ARG A 162 -6.35 13.77 15.25
N PHE A 163 -5.12 13.80 15.75
CA PHE A 163 -4.70 13.01 16.90
C PHE A 163 -4.98 13.76 18.21
N PRO A 164 -4.97 13.07 19.37
CA PRO A 164 -5.24 13.68 20.68
C PRO A 164 -4.31 14.85 21.03
N ASP A 165 -3.10 14.87 20.47
CA ASP A 165 -2.13 15.96 20.58
C ASP A 165 -2.47 17.21 19.75
N GLY A 166 -3.57 17.16 18.99
CA GLY A 166 -4.06 18.23 18.13
C GLY A 166 -3.42 18.25 16.75
N GLU A 167 -2.42 17.41 16.47
CA GLU A 167 -1.77 17.31 15.16
C GLU A 167 -2.62 16.54 14.16
N SER A 168 -2.51 16.93 12.90
CA SER A 168 -3.18 16.35 11.76
C SER A 168 -2.21 15.43 11.03
N ARG A 169 -2.51 14.12 10.92
CA ARG A 169 -1.66 13.18 10.16
C ARG A 169 -2.42 12.62 8.96
N ALA A 170 -1.75 12.62 7.81
CA ALA A 170 -2.30 12.06 6.58
C ALA A 170 -2.42 10.54 6.68
N LEU A 171 -3.56 10.03 6.23
CA LEU A 171 -3.85 8.61 6.16
C LEU A 171 -3.50 8.05 4.80
N ILE A 172 -3.08 6.78 4.77
CA ILE A 172 -2.81 6.08 3.51
C ILE A 172 -4.14 5.44 3.04
N PRO A 173 -4.71 5.82 1.88
CA PRO A 173 -5.97 5.27 1.39
C PRO A 173 -5.75 3.85 0.86
N LEU A 174 -5.83 2.84 1.73
CA LEU A 174 -5.48 1.46 1.43
C LEU A 174 -6.31 0.91 0.27
N SER A 175 -7.63 1.07 0.29
CA SER A 175 -8.52 0.62 -0.79
C SER A 175 -8.06 1.16 -2.14
N ARG A 176 -7.87 2.48 -2.24
CA ARG A 176 -7.42 3.15 -3.46
C ARG A 176 -6.05 2.64 -3.91
N LEU A 177 -5.11 2.53 -2.98
CA LEU A 177 -3.76 2.07 -3.24
C LEU A 177 -3.76 0.64 -3.82
N MET A 178 -4.51 -0.27 -3.19
CA MET A 178 -4.67 -1.65 -3.67
C MET A 178 -5.24 -1.70 -5.08
N ILE A 179 -6.32 -0.95 -5.35
CA ILE A 179 -6.99 -0.92 -6.66
C ILE A 179 -6.02 -0.45 -7.75
N VAL A 180 -5.36 0.70 -7.52
CA VAL A 180 -4.47 1.31 -8.51
C VAL A 180 -3.25 0.41 -8.75
N CYS A 181 -2.55 0.00 -7.70
CA CYS A 181 -1.36 -0.85 -7.86
C CYS A 181 -1.71 -2.19 -8.53
N THR A 182 -2.84 -2.81 -8.17
CA THR A 182 -3.26 -4.08 -8.78
C THR A 182 -3.61 -3.91 -10.26
N ALA A 183 -4.33 -2.85 -10.63
CA ALA A 183 -4.70 -2.62 -12.02
C ALA A 183 -3.48 -2.44 -12.94
N TRP A 184 -2.44 -1.76 -12.46
CA TRP A 184 -1.17 -1.64 -13.19
C TRP A 184 -0.36 -2.94 -13.14
N ALA A 185 -0.36 -3.66 -12.02
CA ALA A 185 0.31 -4.97 -11.95
C ALA A 185 -0.27 -5.98 -12.95
N LEU A 186 -1.60 -6.05 -13.07
CA LEU A 186 -2.26 -6.90 -14.07
C LEU A 186 -1.94 -6.50 -15.51
N GLU A 187 -1.71 -5.22 -15.79
CA GLU A 187 -1.31 -4.76 -17.13
C GLU A 187 0.08 -5.29 -17.51
N VAL A 188 1.04 -5.19 -16.60
CA VAL A 188 2.42 -5.60 -16.88
C VAL A 188 2.64 -7.12 -16.79
N SER A 189 1.74 -7.85 -16.13
CA SER A 189 1.75 -9.32 -16.11
C SER A 189 1.18 -9.96 -17.38
N ASN A 190 0.36 -9.22 -18.15
CA ASN A 190 -0.25 -9.69 -19.40
C ASN A 190 0.48 -9.21 -20.66
N SER A 191 1.59 -8.46 -20.49
CA SER A 191 2.44 -7.94 -21.57
C SER A 191 3.66 -8.81 -21.77
#